data_AF-A0A1H2YIC9-F1
#
_entry.id   AF-A0A1H2YIC9-F1
#
_cell.length_a   1.000
_cell.length_b   1.000
_cell.length_c   1.000
_cell.angle_alpha   90.00
_cell.angle_beta   90.00
_cell.angle_gamma   90.00
#
_symmetry.space_group_name_H-M   'P 1'
#
loop_
_entity.id
_entity.type
_entity.pdbx_description
1 polymer ?
#
loop_
_entity_poly.entity_id
_entity_poly.type
_entity_poly.pdbx_seq_one_letter_code
_entity_poly.pdbx_strand_id
1 'polypeptide(L)'
;EDIPNVLHPLPVEEMWGLKRRAEVLRRKFKCETIGDVARLPVGVLKAEFGVWSEVIHRWANGIDVSDINSDSYHVPHKGFSHARVR
;
A
#
# COMPACT_ATOMS: atom_id res chain seq x y z
N GLU A 1 2.89 3.53 -20.71
CA GLU A 1 3.87 3.86 -19.66
C GLU A 1 4.50 2.58 -19.15
N ASP A 2 5.79 2.64 -18.85
CA ASP A 2 6.63 1.46 -18.58
C ASP A 2 6.72 1.20 -17.07
N ILE A 3 5.58 0.90 -16.45
CA ILE A 3 5.48 0.64 -14.99
C ILE A 3 6.50 -0.43 -14.53
N PRO A 4 6.74 -1.52 -15.26
CA PRO A 4 7.76 -2.49 -14.87
C PRO A 4 9.18 -1.94 -14.81
N ASN A 5 9.50 -0.90 -15.61
CA ASN A 5 10.85 -0.35 -15.67
C ASN A 5 11.10 0.75 -14.62
N VAL A 6 10.04 1.41 -14.14
CA VAL A 6 10.16 2.51 -13.18
C VAL A 6 9.73 2.10 -11.76
N LEU A 7 8.61 1.41 -11.61
CA LEU A 7 8.02 1.10 -10.31
C LEU A 7 8.57 -0.18 -9.70
N HIS A 8 8.64 -1.26 -10.48
CA HIS A 8 9.04 -2.57 -9.97
C HIS A 8 10.44 -2.64 -9.33
N PRO A 9 11.48 -1.92 -9.79
CA PRO A 9 12.79 -1.99 -9.14
C PRO A 9 12.85 -1.26 -7.79
N LEU A 10 11.82 -0.48 -7.41
CA LEU A 10 11.82 0.20 -6.13
C LEU A 10 11.65 -0.78 -4.96
N PRO A 11 12.25 -0.49 -3.79
CA PRO A 11 12.03 -1.27 -2.57
C PRO A 11 10.56 -1.31 -2.16
N VAL A 12 10.12 -2.41 -1.57
CA VAL A 12 8.72 -2.54 -1.12
C VAL A 12 8.34 -1.53 -0.03
N GLU A 13 9.30 -1.01 0.75
CA GLU A 13 9.06 0.03 1.76
C GLU A 13 8.69 1.39 1.18
N GLU A 14 9.03 1.64 -0.09
CA GLU A 14 8.65 2.88 -0.80
C GLU A 14 7.17 2.88 -1.20
N MET A 15 6.45 1.76 -1.05
CA MET A 15 5.01 1.75 -1.27
C MET A 15 4.29 2.65 -0.26
N TRP A 16 3.63 3.68 -0.78
CA TRP A 16 2.89 4.66 0.00
C TRP A 16 1.82 3.98 0.90
N GLY A 17 1.69 4.45 2.14
CA GLY A 17 0.69 3.95 3.09
C GLY A 17 0.92 2.51 3.61
N LEU A 18 2.00 1.82 3.20
CA LEU A 18 2.20 0.41 3.50
C LEU A 18 3.27 0.07 4.54
N LYS A 19 3.93 1.01 5.22
CA LYS A 19 5.06 0.74 6.15
C LYS A 19 4.97 -0.56 6.97
N ARG A 20 3.91 -0.75 7.76
CA ARG A 20 3.73 -1.97 8.58
C ARG A 20 3.49 -3.25 7.77
N ARG A 21 2.84 -3.13 6.60
CA ARG A 21 2.55 -4.25 5.69
C ARG A 21 3.75 -4.59 4.81
N ALA A 22 4.55 -3.59 4.43
CA ALA A 22 5.80 -3.74 3.71
C ALA A 22 6.80 -4.60 4.50
N GLU A 23 6.86 -4.43 5.83
CA GLU A 23 7.66 -5.30 6.70
C GLU A 23 7.22 -6.78 6.63
N VAL A 24 5.91 -7.04 6.61
CA VAL A 24 5.38 -8.40 6.43
C VAL A 24 5.72 -8.95 5.06
N LEU A 25 5.58 -8.14 4.00
CA LEU A 25 5.96 -8.50 2.63
C LEU A 25 7.44 -8.89 2.54
N ARG A 26 8.35 -8.13 3.17
CA ARG A 26 9.78 -8.53 3.25
C ARG A 26 10.01 -9.77 4.07
N ARG A 27 9.52 -9.82 5.30
CA ARG A 27 9.91 -10.87 6.25
C ARG A 27 9.29 -12.22 5.90
N LYS A 28 7.99 -12.22 5.56
CA LYS A 28 7.19 -13.42 5.31
C LYS A 28 7.24 -13.87 3.85
N PHE A 29 7.07 -12.94 2.91
CA PHE A 29 7.00 -13.27 1.48
C PHE A 29 8.33 -13.10 0.75
N LYS A 30 9.38 -12.58 1.42
CA LYS A 30 10.71 -12.34 0.84
C LYS A 30 10.66 -11.41 -0.38
N CYS A 31 9.68 -10.52 -0.43
CA CYS A 31 9.60 -9.49 -1.46
C CYS A 31 10.56 -8.36 -1.09
N GLU A 32 11.58 -8.13 -1.89
CA GLU A 32 12.50 -7.00 -1.70
C GLU A 32 12.02 -5.77 -2.47
N THR A 33 11.37 -6.01 -3.61
CA THR A 33 10.95 -4.97 -4.54
C THR A 33 9.43 -4.93 -4.73
N ILE A 34 8.92 -3.80 -5.24
CA ILE A 34 7.50 -3.68 -5.61
C ILE A 34 7.12 -4.71 -6.68
N GLY A 35 8.04 -5.01 -7.61
CA GLY A 35 7.84 -6.04 -8.62
C GLY A 35 7.65 -7.44 -8.06
N ASP A 36 8.31 -7.78 -6.94
CA ASP A 36 8.09 -9.05 -6.25
C ASP A 36 6.66 -9.16 -5.72
N VAL A 37 6.14 -8.06 -5.16
CA VAL A 37 4.76 -7.98 -4.66
C VAL A 37 3.75 -8.07 -5.80
N ALA A 38 4.02 -7.42 -6.93
CA ALA A 38 3.17 -7.47 -8.12
C ALA A 38 3.02 -8.90 -8.68
N ARG A 39 4.04 -9.76 -8.50
CA ARG A 39 4.02 -11.17 -8.92
C ARG A 39 3.28 -12.11 -7.95
N LEU A 40 3.00 -11.67 -6.72
CA LEU A 40 2.30 -12.51 -5.76
C LEU A 40 0.84 -12.75 -6.19
N PRO A 41 0.35 -14.00 -6.13
CA PRO A 41 -1.07 -14.26 -6.33
C PRO A 41 -1.93 -13.53 -5.31
N VAL A 42 -3.00 -12.87 -5.75
CA VAL A 42 -3.92 -12.13 -4.86
C VAL A 42 -4.47 -13.03 -3.74
N GLY A 43 -4.69 -14.32 -3.99
CA GLY A 43 -5.13 -15.27 -2.96
C GLY A 43 -4.15 -15.41 -1.79
N VAL A 44 -2.84 -15.36 -2.06
CA VAL A 44 -1.79 -15.39 -1.03
C VAL A 44 -1.80 -14.09 -0.22
N LEU A 45 -1.91 -12.95 -0.90
CA LEU A 45 -2.05 -11.66 -0.23
C LEU A 45 -3.33 -11.58 0.59
N LYS A 46 -4.44 -12.18 0.14
CA LYS A 46 -5.74 -12.19 0.82
C LYS A 46 -5.69 -12.99 2.11
N ALA A 47 -4.96 -14.09 2.14
CA ALA A 47 -4.75 -14.88 3.35
C ALA A 47 -4.04 -14.07 4.45
N GLU A 48 -3.14 -13.15 4.09
CA GLU A 48 -2.39 -12.34 5.05
C GLU A 48 -3.06 -11.00 5.39
N PHE A 49 -3.51 -10.28 4.38
CA PHE A 49 -3.91 -8.88 4.50
C PHE A 49 -5.43 -8.68 4.38
N GLY A 50 -6.19 -9.74 4.12
CA GLY A 50 -7.64 -9.69 3.96
C GLY A 50 -8.06 -8.72 2.85
N VAL A 51 -8.93 -7.76 3.19
CA VAL A 51 -9.45 -6.72 2.27
C VAL A 51 -8.33 -5.90 1.63
N TRP A 52 -7.20 -5.73 2.31
CA TRP A 52 -6.06 -4.95 1.79
C TRP A 52 -5.32 -5.63 0.63
N SER A 53 -5.54 -6.93 0.39
CA SER A 53 -4.85 -7.69 -0.65
C SER A 53 -5.02 -7.10 -2.05
N GLU A 54 -6.25 -6.73 -2.41
CA GLU A 54 -6.54 -6.13 -3.70
C GLU A 54 -5.88 -4.76 -3.85
N VAL A 55 -5.90 -3.95 -2.80
CA VAL A 55 -5.27 -2.62 -2.79
C VAL A 55 -3.76 -2.74 -2.98
N ILE A 56 -3.12 -3.63 -2.21
CA ILE A 56 -1.67 -3.87 -2.30
C ILE A 56 -1.29 -4.35 -3.71
N HIS A 57 -2.05 -5.28 -4.26
CA HIS A 57 -1.77 -5.82 -5.60
C HIS A 57 -1.96 -4.77 -6.69
N ARG A 58 -3.02 -3.94 -6.60
CA ARG A 58 -3.25 -2.83 -7.53
C ARG A 58 -2.12 -1.79 -7.45
N TRP A 59 -1.76 -1.35 -6.25
CA TRP A 59 -0.67 -0.39 -6.04
C TRP A 59 0.67 -0.92 -6.54
N ALA A 60 0.97 -2.21 -6.37
CA ALA A 60 2.19 -2.80 -6.88
C ALA A 60 2.26 -2.82 -8.42
N ASN A 61 1.09 -2.87 -9.08
CA ASN A 61 0.95 -2.73 -10.53
C ASN A 61 0.76 -1.26 -10.98
N GLY A 62 0.93 -0.29 -10.07
CA GLY A 62 0.78 1.14 -10.35
C GLY A 62 -0.66 1.59 -10.63
N ILE A 63 -1.66 0.80 -10.22
CA ILE A 63 -3.08 1.11 -10.37
C ILE A 63 -3.57 1.77 -9.08
N ASP A 64 -3.86 3.07 -9.15
CA ASP A 64 -4.61 3.78 -8.11
C ASP A 64 -5.88 4.40 -8.71
N VAL A 65 -7.02 4.08 -8.10
CA VAL A 65 -8.37 4.53 -8.51
C VAL A 65 -8.99 5.41 -7.44
N SER A 66 -8.18 5.93 -6.51
CA SER A 66 -8.65 6.81 -5.45
C SER A 66 -9.17 8.12 -6.03
N ASP A 67 -10.37 8.52 -5.61
CA ASP A 67 -10.93 9.81 -6.01
C ASP A 67 -10.23 10.95 -5.28
N ILE A 68 -9.89 12.00 -6.02
CA ILE A 68 -9.41 13.24 -5.43
C ILE A 68 -10.62 13.97 -4.85
N ASN A 69 -10.64 14.14 -3.53
CA ASN A 69 -11.66 14.94 -2.87
C ASN A 69 -11.36 16.45 -3.02
N SER A 70 -12.06 17.11 -3.94
CA SER A 70 -11.94 18.55 -4.19
C SER A 70 -12.39 19.43 -3.02
N ASP A 71 -13.26 18.91 -2.14
CA ASP A 71 -13.80 19.65 -1.00
C ASP A 71 -13.05 19.37 0.31
N SER A 72 -11.82 18.83 0.20
CA SER A 72 -11.01 18.39 1.34
C SER A 72 -10.78 19.48 2.41
N TYR A 73 -10.84 20.76 2.04
CA TYR A 73 -10.67 21.90 2.94
C TYR A 73 -11.90 22.25 3.79
N HIS A 74 -13.12 21.88 3.36
CA HIS A 74 -14.36 22.22 4.07
C HIS A 74 -14.96 21.04 4.83
N VAL A 75 -14.35 19.86 4.74
CA VAL A 75 -14.84 18.67 5.46
C VAL A 75 -14.73 18.88 6.96
N PRO A 76 -15.83 18.76 7.74
CA PRO A 76 -15.77 18.84 9.20
C PRO A 76 -14.79 17.80 9.75
N HIS A 77 -14.00 18.19 10.76
CA HIS A 77 -13.08 17.28 11.42
C HIS A 77 -13.82 16.07 11.97
N LYS A 78 -13.46 14.87 11.50
CA LYS A 78 -14.12 13.61 11.89
C LYS A 78 -13.73 13.11 13.29
N GLY A 79 -12.78 13.77 13.96
CA GLY A 79 -12.39 13.46 15.33
C GLY A 79 -11.35 14.42 15.88
N PHE A 80 -11.42 14.68 17.19
CA PHE A 80 -10.42 15.43 17.94
C PHE A 80 -9.82 14.51 19.00
N SER A 81 -8.50 14.27 18.94
CA SER A 81 -7.79 13.43 19.92
C SER A 81 -7.12 14.28 21.01
N HIS A 82 -7.29 13.89 22.27
CA HIS A 82 -6.55 14.46 23.40
C HIS A 82 -5.48 13.45 23.86
N ALA A 83 -4.32 13.47 23.23
CA ALA A 83 -3.20 12.66 23.68
C ALA A 83 -2.49 13.38 24.84
N ARG A 84 -2.55 12.83 26.06
CA ARG A 84 -1.65 13.25 27.14
C ARG A 84 -0.38 12.42 27.03
N VAL A 85 0.73 13.09 26.76
CA VAL A 85 2.06 12.48 26.83
C VAL A 85 2.36 12.25 28.32
N ARG A 86 2.71 11.01 28.67
CA ARG A 86 3.16 10.62 30.01
C ARG A 86 4.63 10.99 30.21
#